data_AF-A0A6B3FFY7-F1
#
_entry.id   AF-A0A6B3FFY7-F1
#
_cell.length_a   1.000
_cell.length_b   1.000
_cell.length_c   1.000
_cell.angle_alpha   90.00
_cell.angle_beta   90.00
_cell.angle_gamma   90.00
#
_symmetry.space_group_name_H-M   'P 1'
#
loop_
_entity.id
_entity.type
_entity.pdbx_description
1 polymer ?
#
loop_
_entity_poly.entity_id
_entity_poly.type
_entity_poly.pdbx_seq_one_letter_code
_entity_poly.pdbx_strand_id
1 'polypeptide(L)'
;NFEQPDLKATFTFTVTAPEGWTVISNSPTPEPKDNLWSFAPTPRISSYITALIAGPYHSVHSEYVDGEQRVPLGIYCRPSLAEHLDAEHIFEVTRQGFAWFQEKFDYRYPFEKYDQLFVPEFNAGAMENA
;
A
#
# COMPACT_ATOMS: atom_id res chain seq x y z
N ASN A 1 -24.49 -10.78 -8.98
CA ASN A 1 -23.47 -10.26 -8.04
C ASN A 1 -22.74 -9.12 -8.76
N PHE A 2 -22.59 -7.95 -8.11
CA PHE A 2 -21.87 -6.77 -8.63
C PHE A 2 -20.36 -6.83 -8.37
N GLU A 3 -19.87 -7.94 -7.85
CA GLU A 3 -18.46 -8.24 -7.68
C GLU A 3 -17.90 -8.87 -8.96
N GLN A 4 -17.62 -8.04 -9.96
CA GLN A 4 -17.02 -8.45 -11.24
C GLN A 4 -15.86 -7.50 -11.59
N PRO A 5 -14.73 -8.00 -12.11
CA PRO A 5 -13.54 -7.16 -12.36
C PRO A 5 -13.77 -6.00 -13.34
N ASP A 6 -14.72 -6.12 -14.27
CA ASP A 6 -15.07 -5.08 -15.24
C ASP A 6 -15.95 -3.96 -14.64
N LEU A 7 -16.63 -4.23 -13.52
CA LEU A 7 -17.44 -3.26 -12.81
C LEU A 7 -16.59 -2.46 -11.81
N LYS A 8 -16.04 -1.35 -12.28
CA LYS A 8 -15.14 -0.48 -11.50
C LYS A 8 -15.86 0.71 -10.86
N ALA A 9 -15.46 1.04 -9.64
CA ALA A 9 -15.98 2.16 -8.85
C ALA A 9 -14.83 2.93 -8.16
N THR A 10 -15.17 4.08 -7.58
CA THR A 10 -14.31 4.81 -6.65
C THR A 10 -14.73 4.46 -5.23
N PHE A 11 -13.77 4.11 -4.38
CA PHE A 11 -14.00 3.72 -2.99
C PHE A 11 -13.45 4.79 -2.05
N THR A 12 -14.17 5.04 -0.96
CA THR A 12 -13.72 5.94 0.10
C THR A 12 -13.85 5.19 1.42
N PHE A 13 -12.76 5.11 2.17
CA PHE A 13 -12.74 4.45 3.47
C PHE A 13 -12.71 5.50 4.59
N THR A 14 -13.62 5.32 5.55
CA THR A 14 -13.60 6.03 6.82
C THR A 14 -13.49 4.98 7.92
N VAL A 15 -12.41 5.02 8.68
CA VAL A 15 -12.01 3.92 9.56
C VAL A 15 -11.78 4.44 10.96
N THR A 16 -12.44 3.84 11.94
CA THR A 16 -12.12 4.04 13.36
C THR A 16 -11.26 2.88 13.83
N ALA A 17 -10.14 3.17 14.49
CA ALA A 17 -9.23 2.16 15.03
C ALA A 17 -8.71 2.57 16.41
N PRO A 18 -8.22 1.64 17.25
CA PRO A 18 -7.61 1.98 18.53
C PRO A 18 -6.44 2.97 18.40
N GLU A 19 -6.22 3.77 19.45
CA GLU A 19 -5.06 4.66 19.53
C GLU A 19 -3.74 3.89 19.38
N GLY A 20 -2.79 4.47 18.66
CA GLY A 20 -1.49 3.86 18.40
C GLY A 20 -1.47 2.79 17.30
N TRP A 21 -2.61 2.49 16.66
CA TRP A 21 -2.65 1.63 15.48
C TRP A 21 -2.30 2.40 14.21
N THR A 22 -1.65 1.71 13.28
CA THR A 22 -1.50 2.16 11.90
C THR A 22 -2.72 1.69 11.09
N VAL A 23 -3.27 2.58 10.26
CA VAL A 23 -4.33 2.26 9.30
C VAL A 23 -3.83 2.54 7.89
N ILE A 24 -3.88 1.53 7.03
CA ILE A 24 -3.41 1.58 5.65
C ILE A 24 -4.54 1.16 4.72
N SER A 25 -4.67 1.85 3.60
CA SER A 25 -5.60 1.50 2.52
C SER A 25 -4.94 1.82 1.17
N ASN A 26 -5.69 1.79 0.07
CA ASN A 26 -5.19 2.05 -1.28
C ASN A 26 -4.62 3.48 -1.40
N SER A 27 -5.39 4.48 -0.96
CA SER A 27 -4.98 5.89 -0.96
C SER A 27 -3.98 6.21 0.16
N PRO A 28 -3.18 7.30 0.06
CA PRO A 28 -2.29 7.74 1.12
C PRO A 28 -2.97 7.86 2.49
N THR A 29 -2.31 7.36 3.54
CA THR A 29 -2.84 7.39 4.90
C THR A 29 -2.94 8.83 5.39
N PRO A 30 -4.14 9.31 5.77
CA PRO A 30 -4.32 10.64 6.33
C PRO A 30 -3.89 10.69 7.80
N GLU A 31 -3.67 11.90 8.30
CA GLU A 31 -3.58 12.14 9.74
C GLU A 31 -4.94 11.86 10.41
N PRO A 32 -5.01 11.03 11.46
CA PRO A 32 -6.26 10.75 12.14
C PRO A 32 -6.77 11.95 12.94
N LYS A 33 -8.10 12.04 13.07
CA LYS A 33 -8.77 12.95 14.00
C LYS A 33 -9.64 12.13 14.93
N ASP A 34 -9.42 12.21 16.25
CA ASP A 34 -10.19 11.45 17.24
C ASP A 34 -10.27 9.94 16.93
N ASN A 35 -9.13 9.33 16.56
CA ASN A 35 -9.03 7.93 16.14
C ASN A 35 -9.87 7.58 14.89
N LEU A 36 -10.16 8.56 14.03
CA LEU A 36 -10.83 8.41 12.75
C LEU A 36 -9.90 8.76 11.58
N TRP A 37 -9.69 7.82 10.67
CA TRP A 37 -8.98 8.01 9.41
C TRP A 37 -9.98 8.18 8.27
N SER A 38 -9.97 9.33 7.61
CA SER A 38 -10.82 9.63 6.46
C SER A 38 -9.98 9.69 5.20
N PHE A 39 -9.87 8.55 4.50
CA PHE A 39 -9.04 8.42 3.31
C PHE A 39 -9.60 9.23 2.14
N ALA A 40 -8.71 9.72 1.28
CA ALA A 40 -9.12 10.26 -0.02
C ALA A 40 -9.73 9.15 -0.90
N PRO A 41 -10.69 9.47 -1.79
CA PRO A 41 -11.27 8.48 -2.69
C PRO A 41 -10.20 7.84 -3.59
N THR A 42 -10.30 6.54 -3.83
CA THR A 42 -9.41 5.84 -4.76
C THR A 42 -9.62 6.31 -6.21
N PRO A 43 -8.65 6.09 -7.11
CA PRO A 43 -8.94 6.02 -8.54
C PRO A 43 -10.05 5.00 -8.83
N ARG A 44 -10.63 5.04 -10.03
CA ARG A 44 -11.65 4.08 -10.44
C ARG A 44 -11.02 2.68 -10.62
N ILE A 45 -11.29 1.80 -9.67
CA ILE A 45 -10.68 0.46 -9.56
C ILE A 45 -11.74 -0.63 -9.43
N SER A 46 -11.35 -1.88 -9.64
CA SER A 46 -12.19 -3.04 -9.37
C SER A 46 -12.25 -3.31 -7.86
N SER A 47 -13.35 -3.84 -7.35
CA SER A 47 -13.49 -4.07 -5.89
C SER A 47 -12.44 -5.04 -5.32
N TYR A 48 -12.00 -6.03 -6.09
CA TYR A 48 -11.06 -7.06 -5.63
C TYR A 48 -9.66 -6.55 -5.29
N ILE A 49 -9.26 -5.37 -5.79
CA ILE A 49 -7.97 -4.72 -5.49
C ILE A 49 -8.08 -3.67 -4.38
N THR A 50 -9.24 -3.49 -3.76
CA THR A 50 -9.35 -2.67 -2.55
C THR A 50 -8.64 -3.34 -1.38
N ALA A 51 -8.06 -2.56 -0.47
CA ALA A 51 -7.43 -3.07 0.74
C ALA A 51 -7.67 -2.15 1.94
N LEU A 52 -7.84 -2.77 3.10
CA LEU A 52 -7.86 -2.08 4.39
C LEU A 52 -7.10 -2.93 5.40
N ILE A 53 -6.07 -2.34 6.00
CA ILE A 53 -5.23 -2.97 7.01
C ILE A 53 -5.19 -2.05 8.22
N ALA A 54 -5.40 -2.62 9.40
CA ALA A 54 -5.33 -1.88 10.66
C ALA A 54 -4.65 -2.75 11.72
N GLY A 55 -3.68 -2.19 12.42
CA GLY A 55 -2.97 -2.92 13.47
C GLY A 55 -1.74 -2.20 14.01
N PRO A 56 -1.12 -2.74 15.06
CA PRO A 56 0.14 -2.24 15.59
C PRO A 56 1.29 -2.74 14.70
N TYR A 57 1.57 -2.06 13.59
CA TYR A 57 2.63 -2.43 12.67
C TYR A 57 3.94 -1.72 13.01
N HIS A 58 5.06 -2.42 12.81
CA HIS A 58 6.35 -1.77 12.58
C HIS A 58 6.42 -1.38 11.10
N SER A 59 6.84 -0.15 10.81
CA SER A 59 7.00 0.34 9.44
C SER A 59 8.38 0.91 9.18
N VAL A 60 8.84 0.72 7.95
CA VAL A 60 10.00 1.40 7.37
C VAL A 60 9.54 2.07 6.10
N HIS A 61 10.01 3.30 5.86
CA HIS A 61 9.60 4.10 4.71
C HIS A 61 10.79 4.48 3.85
N SER A 62 10.53 4.60 2.54
CA SER A 62 11.48 5.10 1.57
C SER A 62 10.75 5.80 0.43
N GLU A 63 11.47 6.11 -0.65
CA GLU A 63 10.92 6.72 -1.85
C GLU A 63 11.58 6.11 -3.09
N TYR A 64 10.81 5.96 -4.16
CA TYR A 64 11.32 5.80 -5.52
C TYR A 64 11.25 7.15 -6.24
N VAL A 65 12.35 7.55 -6.87
CA VAL A 65 12.49 8.82 -7.60
C VAL A 65 12.95 8.55 -9.02
N ASP A 66 12.19 9.03 -10.00
CA ASP A 66 12.54 8.98 -11.43
C ASP A 66 12.14 10.29 -12.12
N GLY A 67 13.13 11.15 -12.35
CA GLY A 67 12.91 12.52 -12.79
C GLY A 67 12.04 13.32 -11.82
N GLU A 68 10.86 13.74 -12.27
CA GLU A 68 9.88 14.46 -11.44
C GLU A 68 8.94 13.51 -10.66
N GLN A 69 8.90 12.22 -10.99
CA GLN A 69 8.04 11.28 -10.29
C GLN A 69 8.65 10.92 -8.94
N ARG A 70 7.80 10.97 -7.91
CA ARG A 70 8.09 10.51 -6.55
C ARG A 70 7.01 9.54 -6.11
N VAL A 71 7.40 8.34 -5.70
CA VAL A 71 6.47 7.32 -5.17
C VAL A 71 6.92 6.96 -3.75
N PRO A 72 6.17 7.38 -2.71
CA PRO A 72 6.38 6.91 -1.35
C PRO A 72 6.29 5.38 -1.29
N LEU A 73 7.29 4.77 -0.66
CA LEU A 73 7.36 3.34 -0.43
C LEU A 73 7.20 3.05 1.06
N GLY A 74 6.40 2.05 1.41
CA GLY A 74 6.25 1.57 2.77
C GLY A 74 6.42 0.06 2.87
N ILE A 75 7.10 -0.41 3.91
CA ILE A 75 7.13 -1.82 4.28
C ILE A 75 6.62 -1.95 5.71
N TYR A 76 5.69 -2.87 5.94
CA TYR A 76 5.04 -3.08 7.22
C TYR A 76 5.14 -4.54 7.64
N CYS A 77 5.44 -4.78 8.90
CA CYS A 77 5.41 -6.13 9.48
C CYS A 77 4.94 -6.07 10.93
N ARG A 78 4.65 -7.23 11.52
CA ARG A 78 4.39 -7.31 12.97
C ARG A 78 5.64 -6.87 13.75
N PRO A 79 5.51 -6.12 14.85
CA PRO A 79 6.63 -5.67 15.66
C PRO A 79 7.58 -6.79 16.10
N SER A 80 7.04 -7.98 16.38
CA SER A 80 7.83 -9.16 16.75
C SER A 80 8.72 -9.72 15.64
N LEU A 81 8.58 -9.24 14.40
CA LEU A 81 9.38 -9.65 13.24
C LEU A 81 10.30 -8.51 12.76
N ALA A 82 10.26 -7.33 13.39
CA ALA A 82 11.01 -6.16 12.95
C ALA A 82 12.53 -6.43 12.88
N GLU A 83 13.07 -7.22 13.82
CA GLU A 83 14.49 -7.60 13.83
C GLU A 83 14.91 -8.50 12.66
N HIS A 84 13.96 -9.14 11.99
CA HIS A 84 14.18 -10.01 10.84
C HIS A 84 13.82 -9.34 9.50
N LEU A 85 13.38 -8.08 9.54
CA LEU A 85 12.95 -7.36 8.35
C LEU A 85 14.17 -6.80 7.60
N ASP A 86 14.49 -7.37 6.44
CA ASP A 86 15.50 -6.82 5.54
C ASP A 86 14.90 -5.74 4.62
N ALA A 87 14.51 -4.61 5.21
CA ALA A 87 13.82 -3.54 4.50
C ALA A 87 14.66 -2.92 3.37
N GLU A 88 15.97 -2.79 3.57
CA GLU A 88 16.87 -2.21 2.56
C GLU A 88 16.92 -3.06 1.29
N HIS A 89 17.07 -4.38 1.43
CA HIS A 89 17.06 -5.27 0.29
C HIS A 89 15.71 -5.26 -0.44
N ILE A 90 14.60 -5.31 0.30
CA ILE A 90 13.26 -5.27 -0.28
C ILE A 90 13.05 -3.96 -1.06
N PHE A 91 13.44 -2.81 -0.50
CA PHE A 91 13.33 -1.54 -1.21
C PHE A 91 14.22 -1.49 -2.45
N GLU A 92 15.43 -2.03 -2.39
CA GLU A 92 16.32 -2.10 -3.55
C GLU A 92 15.69 -2.87 -4.71
N VAL A 93 15.20 -4.08 -4.45
CA VAL A 93 14.51 -4.90 -5.46
C VAL A 93 13.24 -4.19 -5.96
N THR A 94 12.50 -3.52 -5.08
CA THR A 94 11.32 -2.74 -5.46
C THR A 94 11.68 -1.64 -6.45
N ARG A 95 12.68 -0.80 -6.14
CA ARG A 95 13.12 0.30 -7.04
C ARG A 95 13.64 -0.23 -8.38
N GLN A 96 14.37 -1.34 -8.38
CA GLN A 96 14.79 -2.01 -9.61
C GLN A 96 13.59 -2.45 -10.46
N GLY A 97 12.55 -2.99 -9.83
CA GLY A 97 11.29 -3.34 -10.49
C GLY A 97 10.59 -2.13 -11.12
N PHE A 98 10.46 -1.03 -10.37
CA PHE A 98 9.92 0.23 -10.91
C PHE A 98 10.73 0.69 -12.14
N ALA A 99 12.04 0.84 -12.02
CA ALA A 99 12.89 1.30 -13.12
C ALA A 99 12.77 0.40 -14.36
N TRP A 100 12.84 -0.92 -14.16
CA TRP A 100 12.74 -1.89 -15.24
C TRP A 100 11.39 -1.84 -15.95
N PHE A 101 10.28 -1.91 -15.21
CA PHE A 101 8.95 -1.94 -15.83
C PHE A 101 8.56 -0.61 -16.48
N GLN A 102 8.93 0.52 -15.88
CA GLN A 102 8.70 1.83 -16.50
C GLN A 102 9.47 1.96 -17.82
N GLU A 103 10.73 1.51 -17.87
CA GLU A 103 11.52 1.51 -19.11
C GLU A 103 10.91 0.57 -20.17
N LYS A 104 10.56 -0.67 -19.80
CA LYS A 104 10.11 -1.68 -20.76
C LYS A 104 8.71 -1.43 -21.30
N PHE A 105 7.82 -0.85 -20.51
CA PHE A 105 6.44 -0.62 -20.90
C PHE A 105 6.13 0.83 -21.24
N ASP A 106 7.09 1.76 -21.09
CA ASP A 106 6.90 3.20 -21.27
C ASP A 106 5.67 3.72 -20.49
N TYR A 107 5.51 3.21 -19.26
CA TYR A 107 4.35 3.47 -18.44
C TYR A 107 4.75 3.66 -16.98
N ARG A 108 4.49 4.85 -16.44
CA ARG A 108 4.77 5.18 -15.05
C ARG A 108 3.79 4.53 -14.10
N TYR A 109 4.26 4.22 -12.89
CA TYR A 109 3.39 3.71 -11.84
C TYR A 109 2.21 4.66 -11.57
N PRO A 110 0.95 4.18 -11.62
CA PRO A 110 -0.22 5.05 -11.68
C PRO A 110 -0.82 5.43 -10.32
N PHE A 111 -0.33 4.85 -9.22
CA PHE A 111 -0.87 5.10 -7.88
C PHE A 111 0.05 6.01 -7.06
N GLU A 112 -0.52 6.63 -6.03
CA GLU A 112 0.16 7.66 -5.25
C GLU A 112 1.21 7.12 -4.26
N LYS A 113 1.18 5.81 -3.97
CA LYS A 113 2.12 5.13 -3.07
C LYS A 113 2.24 3.65 -3.39
N TYR A 114 3.26 3.00 -2.82
CA TYR A 114 3.46 1.56 -2.92
C TYR A 114 3.81 0.98 -1.54
N ASP A 115 2.86 0.26 -0.94
CA ASP A 115 3.04 -0.35 0.38
C ASP A 115 3.09 -1.88 0.28
N GLN A 116 4.03 -2.49 1.01
CA GLN A 116 4.16 -3.94 1.15
C GLN A 116 3.90 -4.34 2.60
N LEU A 117 2.87 -5.15 2.84
CA LEU A 117 2.45 -5.53 4.18
C LEU A 117 2.63 -7.04 4.40
N PHE A 118 3.57 -7.39 5.27
CA PHE A 118 3.84 -8.77 5.67
C PHE A 118 2.87 -9.19 6.79
N VAL A 119 1.82 -9.92 6.40
CA VAL A 119 0.78 -10.41 7.28
C VAL A 119 0.91 -11.92 7.54
N PRO A 120 0.52 -12.43 8.73
CA PRO A 120 0.56 -13.86 9.01
C PRO A 120 -0.41 -14.63 8.12
N GLU A 121 0.01 -15.83 7.68
CA GLU A 121 -0.85 -16.83 7.03
C GLU A 121 -1.66 -16.28 5.84
N PHE A 122 -0.98 -15.66 4.88
CA PHE A 122 -1.61 -15.19 3.65
C PHE A 122 -1.72 -16.31 2.61
N ASN A 123 -2.92 -16.89 2.47
CA ASN A 123 -3.18 -18.07 1.63
C ASN A 123 -2.81 -17.88 0.15
N ALA A 124 -2.78 -16.66 -0.37
CA ALA A 124 -2.43 -16.37 -1.77
C ALA A 124 -0.91 -16.15 -1.99
N GLY A 125 -0.10 -16.16 -0.93
CA GLY A 125 1.32 -15.81 -0.99
C GLY A 125 1.55 -14.29 -1.05
N ALA A 126 0.99 -13.62 -2.06
CA ALA A 126 0.96 -12.16 -2.22
C ALA A 126 -0.33 -11.72 -2.97
N MET A 127 -0.70 -10.44 -2.86
CA MET A 127 -1.86 -9.86 -3.55
C MET A 127 -1.55 -8.43 -4.01
N GLU A 128 -1.96 -8.09 -5.22
CA GLU A 128 -1.68 -6.83 -5.92
C GLU A 128 -2.73 -5.73 -5.65
N ASN A 129 -3.09 -5.53 -4.39
CA ASN A 129 -3.99 -4.43 -4.02
C ASN A 129 -3.40 -3.07 -4.48
N ALA A 130 -4.28 -2.19 -4.98
CA ALA A 130 -3.90 -0.95 -5.66
C ALA A 130 -3.39 0.17 -4.74
#